data_AF-A0A950BNZ3-F1
#
_entry.id   AF-A0A950BNZ3-F1
#
_cell.length_a   1.000
_cell.length_b   1.000
_cell.length_c   1.000
_cell.angle_alpha   90.00
_cell.angle_beta   90.00
_cell.angle_gamma   90.00
#
_symmetry.space_group_name_H-M   'P 1'
#
loop_
_entity.id
_entity.type
_entity.pdbx_description
1 polymer ?
#
loop_
_entity_poly.entity_id
_entity_poly.type
_entity_poly.pdbx_seq_one_letter_code
_entity_poly.pdbx_strand_id
1 'polypeptide(L)'
;MSRTRQLGWVAALAAAVFAADPRANGQEPQPPVNIDFEEVIAAARNSGAHRGPGNNFRDFNEVTRQAEKTEGLFTLYKTGDHLYAEIRPDQFNQPLLAPVTIARGMAQAGMPVGDDDRVLIFRRVGERIQIVQRNIHYKAPAGTPIEKAVKQNFTDSVLMALPIVALNPMRGGAVLIDLSDVFMTDFAEIGMGSIDRSRSQWSKVKGFPNNMELELEATYTGGFRRMGSGRSGSGSDPRSITLVLHFSIMRAPDMGYRPRIADDRVGHFLSATKDFGINDSDTNFVRFIDRWRLEKSDSHSKLSPPRKQIVWYVEDTVPLEYRPYVEEGISEWNKAFEKIGFRNAIAVRWQEDGRDVFDPEDTNYCTFRWVTSETAFAMSCLRANPMTGEMIDGDVIFDASFIKYWKQSYALLIGSTTAAGGEPQAAPLAFGEVISPILASKMGFGQPAAKALLGVGALDKPFGQMIPEVVPAAAPADKDKEKKEKDDKDKEAKEKEEKAKKEKDEKAKRAELSREFIGQAIKHIVMHEVGHSLGLRHNFKASTMLNNDQLNDTSITRAKGLVG
;
A
#
# COMPACT_ATOMS: atom_id res chain seq x y z
N MET A 1 3.12 -69.54 10.89
CA MET A 1 1.83 -69.76 10.18
C MET A 1 1.64 -68.52 9.31
N SER A 2 1.88 -68.50 7.99
CA SER A 2 1.30 -69.31 6.91
C SER A 2 -0.22 -69.13 6.77
N ARG A 3 -0.64 -68.25 5.86
CA ARG A 3 -1.12 -68.66 4.53
C ARG A 3 -1.02 -67.52 3.51
N THR A 4 -1.02 -67.88 2.22
CA THR A 4 -0.74 -67.00 1.07
C THR A 4 -1.68 -67.34 -0.08
N ARG A 5 -2.12 -66.33 -0.84
CA ARG A 5 -2.53 -66.27 -2.28
C ARG A 5 -3.38 -65.00 -2.47
N GLN A 6 -3.07 -64.09 -3.40
CA GLN A 6 -3.18 -64.19 -4.88
C GLN A 6 -4.61 -64.38 -5.38
N LEU A 7 -5.02 -63.92 -6.57
CA LEU A 7 -4.59 -62.86 -7.52
C LEU A 7 -5.54 -63.03 -8.73
N GLY A 8 -6.07 -61.97 -9.34
CA GLY A 8 -6.96 -62.16 -10.51
C GLY A 8 -7.46 -60.88 -11.17
N TRP A 9 -7.06 -60.69 -12.43
CA TRP A 9 -7.70 -59.79 -13.40
C TRP A 9 -8.63 -60.59 -14.32
N VAL A 10 -9.61 -59.93 -14.95
CA VAL A 10 -10.01 -60.07 -16.37
C VAL A 10 -11.03 -58.97 -16.68
N ALA A 11 -11.19 -58.60 -17.96
CA ALA A 11 -11.99 -57.45 -18.40
C ALA A 11 -12.89 -57.78 -19.63
N ALA A 12 -13.75 -56.82 -19.99
CA ALA A 12 -14.55 -56.75 -21.24
C ALA A 12 -15.70 -57.79 -21.38
N LEU A 13 -16.69 -57.62 -22.27
CA LEU A 13 -16.97 -56.57 -23.27
C LEU A 13 -18.49 -56.26 -23.35
N ALA A 14 -18.85 -55.17 -24.04
CA ALA A 14 -20.21 -54.63 -24.18
C ALA A 14 -21.15 -55.36 -25.17
N ALA A 15 -22.44 -55.02 -25.09
CA ALA A 15 -23.39 -55.02 -26.20
C ALA A 15 -24.40 -53.87 -26.00
N ALA A 16 -24.87 -53.24 -27.09
CA ALA A 16 -25.80 -52.11 -27.07
C ALA A 16 -26.81 -52.18 -28.23
N VAL A 17 -27.98 -51.56 -28.09
CA VAL A 17 -29.00 -51.40 -29.14
C VAL A 17 -29.57 -49.98 -29.09
N PHE A 18 -29.83 -49.38 -30.26
CA PHE A 18 -30.20 -47.97 -30.47
C PHE A 18 -31.60 -47.81 -31.11
N ALA A 19 -32.28 -46.70 -30.79
CA ALA A 19 -33.18 -45.91 -31.65
C ALA A 19 -33.30 -44.50 -30.99
N ALA A 20 -33.05 -43.32 -31.60
CA ALA A 20 -33.33 -42.77 -32.95
C ALA A 20 -34.83 -42.46 -33.17
N ASP A 21 -35.30 -41.31 -33.69
CA ASP A 21 -34.71 -40.02 -34.22
C ASP A 21 -35.57 -38.85 -33.59
N PRO A 22 -35.84 -37.60 -34.10
CA PRO A 22 -35.29 -36.84 -35.23
C PRO A 22 -35.07 -35.29 -35.04
N ARG A 23 -33.81 -34.82 -35.17
CA ARG A 23 -33.34 -33.46 -35.67
C ARG A 23 -33.75 -32.17 -34.90
N ALA A 24 -33.05 -31.02 -34.98
CA ALA A 24 -31.64 -30.71 -35.28
C ALA A 24 -31.32 -29.21 -34.99
N ASN A 25 -30.03 -28.85 -35.05
CA ASN A 25 -29.37 -27.53 -34.96
C ASN A 25 -28.96 -27.07 -33.53
N GLY A 26 -27.67 -26.87 -33.23
CA GLY A 26 -26.50 -27.18 -34.06
C GLY A 26 -25.17 -26.56 -33.60
N GLN A 27 -24.44 -27.22 -32.71
CA GLN A 27 -22.99 -27.04 -32.53
C GLN A 27 -22.40 -28.28 -31.88
N GLU A 28 -21.35 -28.87 -32.46
CA GLU A 28 -20.72 -30.09 -31.94
C GLU A 28 -19.73 -29.78 -30.80
N PRO A 29 -19.59 -30.67 -29.80
CA PRO A 29 -18.52 -30.56 -28.81
C PRO A 29 -17.17 -30.80 -29.49
N GLN A 30 -16.27 -29.83 -29.44
CA GLN A 30 -14.93 -29.98 -30.02
C GLN A 30 -14.15 -31.10 -29.31
N PRO A 31 -13.31 -31.87 -30.03
CA PRO A 31 -12.42 -32.85 -29.42
C PRO A 31 -11.42 -32.17 -28.48
N PRO A 32 -10.87 -32.88 -27.47
CA PRO A 32 -9.83 -32.33 -26.61
C PRO A 32 -8.63 -31.90 -27.46
N VAL A 33 -8.16 -30.66 -27.25
CA VAL A 33 -7.01 -30.10 -27.95
C VAL A 33 -5.75 -30.86 -27.51
N ASN A 34 -5.37 -31.85 -28.30
CA ASN A 34 -4.12 -32.58 -28.12
C ASN A 34 -2.97 -31.67 -28.58
N ILE A 35 -2.36 -30.94 -27.65
CA ILE A 35 -1.23 -30.05 -27.93
C ILE A 35 -0.04 -30.92 -28.37
N ASP A 36 0.27 -30.90 -29.66
CA ASP A 36 1.50 -31.52 -30.16
C ASP A 36 2.69 -30.66 -29.70
N PHE A 37 3.40 -31.18 -28.70
CA PHE A 37 4.56 -30.49 -28.15
C PHE A 37 5.73 -30.43 -29.14
N GLU A 38 5.87 -31.34 -30.11
CA GLU A 38 6.86 -31.19 -31.18
C GLU A 38 6.44 -30.12 -32.19
N GLU A 39 5.14 -29.92 -32.46
CA GLU A 39 4.68 -28.80 -33.31
C GLU A 39 4.90 -27.44 -32.61
N VAL A 40 4.62 -27.34 -31.30
CA VAL A 40 4.94 -26.13 -30.51
C VAL A 40 6.45 -25.88 -30.46
N ILE A 41 7.27 -26.93 -30.30
CA ILE A 41 8.73 -26.82 -30.36
C ILE A 41 9.21 -26.50 -31.79
N ALA A 42 8.53 -26.95 -32.84
CA ALA A 42 8.83 -26.62 -34.24
C ALA A 42 8.50 -25.17 -34.58
N ALA A 43 7.39 -24.62 -34.07
CA ALA A 43 7.09 -23.20 -34.16
C ALA A 43 8.19 -22.36 -33.48
N ALA A 44 8.65 -22.76 -32.29
CA ALA A 44 9.79 -22.16 -31.60
C ALA A 44 11.17 -22.45 -32.23
N ARG A 45 11.27 -23.38 -33.19
CA ARG A 45 12.45 -23.59 -34.04
C ARG A 45 12.42 -22.68 -35.29
N ASN A 46 11.25 -22.29 -35.78
CA ASN A 46 11.07 -21.52 -37.01
C ASN A 46 11.06 -19.98 -36.82
N SER A 47 10.98 -19.47 -35.59
CA SER A 47 11.22 -18.04 -35.28
C SER A 47 12.72 -17.69 -35.40
N GLY A 48 13.16 -17.48 -36.63
CA GLY A 48 14.58 -17.45 -37.03
C GLY A 48 15.41 -16.25 -36.54
N ALA A 49 15.84 -16.28 -35.28
CA ALA A 49 17.10 -15.65 -34.85
C ALA A 49 18.29 -16.59 -35.12
N HIS A 50 19.50 -16.07 -35.34
CA HIS A 50 20.65 -16.94 -35.62
C HIS A 50 21.10 -17.70 -34.37
N ARG A 51 21.03 -19.04 -34.44
CA ARG A 51 21.62 -19.92 -33.43
C ARG A 51 23.14 -19.97 -33.66
N GLY A 52 23.90 -19.72 -32.60
CA GLY A 52 25.37 -19.72 -32.68
C GLY A 52 25.90 -21.10 -33.10
N PRO A 53 26.99 -21.17 -33.89
CA PRO A 53 27.52 -22.43 -34.39
C PRO A 53 27.91 -23.38 -33.23
N GLY A 54 27.16 -24.46 -33.08
CA GLY A 54 27.35 -25.47 -32.03
C GLY A 54 26.58 -25.23 -30.72
N ASN A 55 25.61 -24.30 -30.66
CA ASN A 55 24.88 -23.98 -29.44
C ASN A 55 23.36 -23.88 -29.66
N ASN A 56 22.55 -24.27 -28.65
CA ASN A 56 21.09 -24.24 -28.73
C ASN A 56 20.48 -22.82 -28.57
N PHE A 57 21.27 -21.86 -28.13
CA PHE A 57 20.84 -20.50 -27.79
C PHE A 57 21.06 -19.49 -28.92
N ARG A 58 20.39 -18.33 -28.84
CA ARG A 58 20.61 -17.19 -29.75
C ARG A 58 21.98 -16.56 -29.49
N ASP A 59 22.55 -15.87 -30.48
CA ASP A 59 23.74 -15.04 -30.22
C ASP A 59 23.41 -13.89 -29.24
N PHE A 60 24.34 -13.63 -28.31
CA PHE A 60 24.16 -12.60 -27.30
C PHE A 60 24.13 -11.20 -27.92
N ASN A 61 25.05 -10.91 -28.85
CA ASN A 61 25.17 -9.61 -29.49
C ASN A 61 24.04 -9.34 -30.48
N GLU A 62 23.39 -10.38 -31.00
CA GLU A 62 22.13 -10.28 -31.75
C GLU A 62 20.97 -9.85 -30.84
N VAL A 63 20.79 -10.53 -29.70
CA VAL A 63 19.67 -10.23 -28.78
C VAL A 63 19.82 -8.87 -28.11
N THR A 64 21.03 -8.46 -27.73
CA THR A 64 21.27 -7.16 -27.04
C THR A 64 21.63 -6.01 -27.97
N ARG A 65 21.57 -6.17 -29.31
CA ARG A 65 22.17 -5.23 -30.28
C ARG A 65 21.71 -3.77 -30.15
N GLN A 66 20.45 -3.58 -29.81
CA GLN A 66 19.77 -2.29 -29.69
C GLN A 66 19.13 -2.11 -28.30
N ALA A 67 19.61 -2.86 -27.31
CA ALA A 67 19.04 -2.86 -25.98
C ALA A 67 19.50 -1.64 -25.16
N GLU A 68 18.55 -0.99 -24.50
CA GLU A 68 18.86 -0.07 -23.40
C GLU A 68 19.45 -0.89 -22.24
N LYS A 69 20.68 -0.58 -21.83
CA LYS A 69 21.44 -1.36 -20.87
C LYS A 69 21.49 -0.66 -19.50
N THR A 70 21.01 -1.35 -18.48
CA THR A 70 21.05 -0.90 -17.08
C THR A 70 21.93 -1.84 -16.26
N GLU A 71 22.92 -1.32 -15.53
CA GLU A 71 23.73 -2.12 -14.59
C GLU A 71 23.07 -2.09 -13.20
N GLY A 72 23.13 -3.20 -12.44
CA GLY A 72 22.47 -3.31 -11.14
C GLY A 72 22.60 -4.72 -10.55
N LEU A 73 21.61 -5.13 -9.73
CA LEU A 73 21.55 -6.47 -9.13
C LEU A 73 21.71 -7.57 -10.18
N PHE A 74 21.01 -7.44 -11.30
CA PHE A 74 21.40 -8.05 -12.58
C PHE A 74 21.73 -6.94 -13.57
N THR A 75 22.49 -7.27 -14.61
CA THR A 75 22.62 -6.37 -15.77
C THR A 75 21.41 -6.60 -16.66
N LEU A 76 20.64 -5.56 -16.89
CA LEU A 76 19.37 -5.59 -17.63
C LEU A 76 19.54 -5.01 -19.04
N TYR A 77 18.76 -5.53 -19.97
CA TYR A 77 18.81 -5.23 -21.40
C TYR A 77 17.37 -5.13 -21.93
N LYS A 78 16.82 -3.91 -22.02
CA LYS A 78 15.46 -3.65 -22.50
C LYS A 78 15.45 -3.49 -24.04
N THR A 79 14.68 -4.31 -24.74
CA THR A 79 14.66 -4.38 -26.21
C THR A 79 13.22 -4.47 -26.71
N GLY A 80 12.59 -3.31 -26.96
CA GLY A 80 11.14 -3.23 -27.19
C GLY A 80 10.38 -3.70 -25.95
N ASP A 81 9.47 -4.66 -26.12
CA ASP A 81 8.63 -5.22 -25.05
C ASP A 81 9.37 -6.24 -24.17
N HIS A 82 10.58 -6.65 -24.55
CA HIS A 82 11.41 -7.61 -23.82
C HIS A 82 12.32 -6.91 -22.80
N LEU A 83 12.43 -7.48 -21.60
CA LEU A 83 13.40 -7.05 -20.59
C LEU A 83 14.29 -8.24 -20.22
N TYR A 84 15.44 -8.35 -20.87
CA TYR A 84 16.35 -9.45 -20.60
C TYR A 84 17.23 -9.16 -19.37
N ALA A 85 17.48 -10.17 -18.54
CA ALA A 85 18.39 -10.11 -17.40
C ALA A 85 19.57 -11.07 -17.60
N GLU A 86 20.79 -10.53 -17.45
CA GLU A 86 22.02 -11.31 -17.40
C GLU A 86 22.29 -11.76 -15.95
N ILE A 87 22.21 -13.07 -15.72
CA ILE A 87 22.49 -13.71 -14.43
C ILE A 87 23.85 -14.39 -14.51
N ARG A 88 24.81 -13.90 -13.73
CA ARG A 88 26.16 -14.47 -13.64
C ARG A 88 26.20 -15.72 -12.75
N PRO A 89 27.21 -16.59 -12.89
CA PRO A 89 27.35 -17.81 -12.08
C PRO A 89 27.31 -17.60 -10.56
N ASP A 90 27.82 -16.48 -10.05
CA ASP A 90 27.83 -16.13 -8.61
C ASP A 90 26.43 -15.85 -8.02
N GLN A 91 25.44 -15.64 -8.88
CA GLN A 91 24.12 -15.10 -8.49
C GLN A 91 23.02 -16.16 -8.42
N PHE A 92 23.27 -17.37 -8.95
CA PHE A 92 22.34 -18.49 -8.78
C PHE A 92 22.32 -18.99 -7.34
N ASN A 93 21.18 -19.56 -6.93
CA ASN A 93 20.94 -20.12 -5.59
C ASN A 93 21.03 -19.09 -4.44
N GLN A 94 21.13 -17.80 -4.75
CA GLN A 94 21.07 -16.71 -3.78
C GLN A 94 19.61 -16.35 -3.45
N PRO A 95 19.26 -16.07 -2.19
CA PRO A 95 17.93 -15.60 -1.82
C PRO A 95 17.74 -14.13 -2.24
N LEU A 96 16.66 -13.88 -2.97
CA LEU A 96 16.14 -12.56 -3.29
C LEU A 96 14.80 -12.36 -2.58
N LEU A 97 14.46 -11.12 -2.27
CA LEU A 97 13.12 -10.71 -1.87
C LEU A 97 12.51 -9.92 -3.04
N ALA A 98 11.23 -10.08 -3.29
CA ALA A 98 10.53 -9.42 -4.40
C ALA A 98 9.13 -8.93 -4.00
N PRO A 99 9.02 -8.04 -2.98
CA PRO A 99 7.77 -7.36 -2.68
C PRO A 99 7.24 -6.59 -3.90
N VAL A 100 5.92 -6.48 -4.00
CA VAL A 100 5.23 -5.85 -5.13
C VAL A 100 4.24 -4.81 -4.62
N THR A 101 4.19 -3.65 -5.28
CA THR A 101 3.29 -2.55 -4.92
C THR A 101 2.53 -2.05 -6.16
N ILE A 102 1.27 -1.64 -5.99
CA ILE A 102 0.56 -0.85 -7.01
C ILE A 102 1.09 0.59 -6.92
N ALA A 103 1.97 1.00 -7.82
CA ALA A 103 2.46 2.38 -7.88
C ALA A 103 1.35 3.34 -8.36
N ARG A 104 0.54 2.93 -9.35
CA ARG A 104 -0.57 3.73 -9.90
C ARG A 104 -1.76 2.86 -10.35
N GLY A 105 -2.97 3.37 -10.13
CA GLY A 105 -4.22 2.77 -10.59
C GLY A 105 -5.25 2.54 -9.47
N MET A 106 -6.53 2.42 -9.84
CA MET A 106 -7.68 2.06 -8.98
C MET A 106 -7.84 2.84 -7.65
N ALA A 107 -7.18 3.99 -7.48
CA ALA A 107 -7.00 4.70 -6.20
C ALA A 107 -6.35 3.81 -5.09
N GLN A 108 -5.37 2.99 -5.47
CA GLN A 108 -4.61 2.10 -4.58
C GLN A 108 -3.09 2.33 -4.70
N ALA A 109 -2.65 3.56 -5.01
CA ALA A 109 -1.23 3.91 -5.09
C ALA A 109 -0.50 3.65 -3.75
N GLY A 110 0.69 3.05 -3.81
CA GLY A 110 1.47 2.61 -2.66
C GLY A 110 1.04 1.27 -2.04
N MET A 111 -0.11 0.70 -2.43
CA MET A 111 -0.66 -0.51 -1.80
C MET A 111 0.18 -1.76 -2.13
N PRO A 112 0.75 -2.48 -1.13
CA PRO A 112 1.43 -3.75 -1.36
C PRO A 112 0.45 -4.83 -1.83
N VAL A 113 0.92 -5.75 -2.67
CA VAL A 113 0.13 -6.80 -3.32
C VAL A 113 0.93 -8.09 -3.51
N GLY A 114 0.22 -9.23 -3.54
CA GLY A 114 0.82 -10.55 -3.59
C GLY A 114 1.18 -11.09 -2.21
N ASP A 115 2.40 -11.58 -2.07
CA ASP A 115 2.88 -12.36 -0.92
C ASP A 115 4.31 -11.90 -0.57
N ASP A 116 4.41 -10.98 0.39
CA ASP A 116 5.67 -10.33 0.81
C ASP A 116 6.65 -11.30 1.49
N ASP A 117 6.21 -12.49 1.91
CA ASP A 117 7.05 -13.56 2.45
C ASP A 117 7.88 -14.27 1.33
N ARG A 118 7.74 -13.86 0.05
CA ARG A 118 8.42 -14.45 -1.12
C ARG A 118 9.93 -14.28 -1.12
N VAL A 119 10.62 -15.29 -0.59
CA VAL A 119 12.04 -15.54 -0.86
C VAL A 119 12.20 -16.28 -2.19
N LEU A 120 12.56 -15.55 -3.24
CA LEU A 120 12.82 -16.09 -4.58
C LEU A 120 14.27 -16.57 -4.74
N ILE A 121 14.47 -17.60 -5.56
CA ILE A 121 15.78 -18.12 -5.95
C ILE A 121 15.79 -18.45 -7.45
N PHE A 122 16.79 -17.94 -8.17
CA PHE A 122 17.11 -18.38 -9.53
C PHE A 122 18.00 -19.63 -9.48
N ARG A 123 17.53 -20.76 -10.03
CA ARG A 123 18.22 -22.06 -10.03
C ARG A 123 18.38 -22.58 -11.47
N ARG A 124 19.62 -22.69 -11.96
CA ARG A 124 19.90 -23.30 -13.27
C ARG A 124 19.70 -24.82 -13.23
N VAL A 125 18.93 -25.36 -14.18
CA VAL A 125 18.69 -26.79 -14.38
C VAL A 125 18.84 -27.08 -15.88
N GLY A 126 20.04 -27.55 -16.27
CA GLY A 126 20.39 -27.76 -17.68
C GLY A 126 20.35 -26.46 -18.50
N GLU A 127 19.49 -26.46 -19.53
CA GLU A 127 19.25 -25.33 -20.45
C GLU A 127 18.12 -24.38 -19.99
N ARG A 128 17.57 -24.58 -18.79
CA ARG A 128 16.52 -23.73 -18.21
C ARG A 128 16.94 -23.11 -16.88
N ILE A 129 16.37 -21.94 -16.58
CA ILE A 129 16.47 -21.30 -15.27
C ILE A 129 15.12 -21.39 -14.57
N GLN A 130 15.07 -22.08 -13.44
CA GLN A 130 13.90 -22.12 -12.58
C GLN A 130 13.86 -20.88 -11.69
N ILE A 131 12.69 -20.26 -11.55
CA ILE A 131 12.39 -19.38 -10.42
C ILE A 131 11.71 -20.24 -9.36
N VAL A 132 12.26 -20.19 -8.15
CA VAL A 132 11.89 -21.07 -7.04
C VAL A 132 11.52 -20.20 -5.84
N GLN A 133 10.29 -20.31 -5.33
CA GLN A 133 9.93 -19.77 -4.02
C GLN A 133 10.44 -20.74 -2.95
N ARG A 134 11.38 -20.29 -2.14
CA ARG A 134 11.98 -21.09 -1.07
C ARG A 134 11.00 -21.29 0.07
N ASN A 135 10.94 -22.51 0.61
CA ASN A 135 10.17 -22.74 1.82
C ASN A 135 10.90 -22.18 3.05
N ILE A 136 10.25 -21.24 3.75
CA ILE A 136 10.79 -20.60 4.97
C ILE A 136 9.98 -20.94 6.24
N HIS A 137 8.79 -21.53 6.08
CA HIS A 137 7.83 -21.75 7.17
C HIS A 137 8.07 -23.06 7.93
N TYR A 138 8.89 -23.98 7.42
CA TYR A 138 9.19 -25.27 8.07
C TYR A 138 10.71 -25.49 8.20
N LYS A 139 11.17 -25.74 9.43
CA LYS A 139 12.60 -25.88 9.78
C LYS A 139 12.82 -27.04 10.76
N ALA A 140 14.07 -27.46 10.89
CA ALA A 140 14.56 -28.36 11.94
C ALA A 140 16.07 -28.18 12.11
N PRO A 141 16.68 -28.60 13.24
CA PRO A 141 18.11 -28.47 13.48
C PRO A 141 18.95 -29.22 12.45
N ALA A 142 19.97 -28.54 11.91
CA ALA A 142 20.80 -29.05 10.84
C ALA A 142 21.54 -30.35 11.22
N GLY A 143 21.67 -31.27 10.26
CA GLY A 143 22.32 -32.57 10.43
C GLY A 143 21.44 -33.65 11.06
N THR A 144 20.26 -33.32 11.59
CA THR A 144 19.36 -34.29 12.23
C THR A 144 18.59 -35.17 11.23
N PRO A 145 18.09 -36.35 11.64
CA PRO A 145 17.11 -37.11 10.85
C PRO A 145 15.82 -36.30 10.59
N ILE A 146 15.45 -35.40 11.51
CA ILE A 146 14.26 -34.55 11.39
C ILE A 146 14.45 -33.52 10.26
N GLU A 147 15.64 -32.94 10.09
CA GLU A 147 15.95 -32.08 8.93
C GLU A 147 15.69 -32.80 7.60
N LYS A 148 16.04 -34.09 7.51
CA LYS A 148 15.79 -34.91 6.30
C LYS A 148 14.30 -35.12 6.08
N ALA A 149 13.54 -35.45 7.13
CA ALA A 149 12.09 -35.61 7.06
C ALA A 149 11.37 -34.29 6.69
N VAL A 150 11.82 -33.15 7.23
CA VAL A 150 11.30 -31.82 6.88
C VAL A 150 11.57 -31.52 5.40
N LYS A 151 12.80 -31.73 4.90
CA LYS A 151 13.14 -31.53 3.47
C LYS A 151 12.45 -32.51 2.51
N GLN A 152 12.01 -33.67 3.01
CA GLN A 152 11.22 -34.65 2.23
C GLN A 152 9.74 -34.26 2.15
N ASN A 153 9.18 -33.70 3.22
CA ASN A 153 7.76 -33.36 3.31
C ASN A 153 7.43 -31.93 2.88
N PHE A 154 8.38 -31.00 3.01
CA PHE A 154 8.22 -29.57 2.74
C PHE A 154 9.31 -29.11 1.76
N THR A 155 8.97 -29.17 0.48
CA THR A 155 9.86 -28.74 -0.61
C THR A 155 9.72 -27.24 -0.90
N ASP A 156 10.71 -26.68 -1.59
CA ASP A 156 10.57 -25.40 -2.28
C ASP A 156 9.61 -25.52 -3.48
N SER A 157 8.91 -24.44 -3.82
CA SER A 157 7.98 -24.40 -4.97
C SER A 157 8.67 -23.88 -6.22
N VAL A 158 8.66 -24.64 -7.31
CA VAL A 158 9.10 -24.13 -8.63
C VAL A 158 7.95 -23.34 -9.25
N LEU A 159 8.06 -22.01 -9.28
CA LEU A 159 7.04 -21.12 -9.85
C LEU A 159 7.02 -21.21 -11.38
N MET A 160 8.19 -21.27 -12.01
CA MET A 160 8.35 -21.32 -13.46
C MET A 160 9.73 -21.83 -13.86
N ALA A 161 9.89 -22.23 -15.13
CA ALA A 161 11.15 -22.73 -15.71
C ALA A 161 11.42 -22.07 -17.08
N LEU A 162 12.12 -20.94 -17.06
CA LEU A 162 12.43 -20.11 -18.22
C LEU A 162 13.48 -20.78 -19.11
N PRO A 163 13.41 -20.63 -20.45
CA PRO A 163 14.52 -20.98 -21.34
C PRO A 163 15.71 -20.02 -21.14
N ILE A 164 16.93 -20.53 -21.30
CA ILE A 164 18.08 -19.65 -21.52
C ILE A 164 17.96 -19.08 -22.94
N VAL A 165 18.01 -17.75 -23.06
CA VAL A 165 17.87 -17.01 -24.32
C VAL A 165 19.19 -16.98 -25.11
N ALA A 166 20.26 -16.66 -24.40
CA ALA A 166 21.63 -16.53 -24.90
C ALA A 166 22.62 -16.81 -23.74
N LEU A 167 23.91 -16.99 -24.08
CA LEU A 167 25.01 -16.99 -23.10
C LEU A 167 25.98 -15.86 -23.44
N ASN A 168 26.43 -15.11 -22.46
CA ASN A 168 27.48 -14.11 -22.66
C ASN A 168 28.88 -14.73 -22.44
N PRO A 169 29.67 -15.02 -23.51
CA PRO A 169 31.01 -15.56 -23.34
C PRO A 169 31.96 -14.56 -22.67
N MET A 170 31.74 -13.25 -22.83
CA MET A 170 32.60 -12.20 -22.27
C MET A 170 32.45 -12.06 -20.74
N ARG A 171 31.34 -12.53 -20.17
CA ARG A 171 31.07 -12.59 -18.72
C ARG A 171 31.01 -14.03 -18.20
N GLY A 172 31.91 -14.88 -18.69
CA GLY A 172 32.14 -16.23 -18.15
C GLY A 172 30.99 -17.22 -18.37
N GLY A 173 30.18 -17.02 -19.42
CA GLY A 173 29.00 -17.86 -19.68
C GLY A 173 27.79 -17.51 -18.79
N ALA A 174 27.71 -16.27 -18.31
CA ALA A 174 26.49 -15.72 -17.72
C ALA A 174 25.30 -15.95 -18.66
N VAL A 175 24.13 -16.27 -18.08
CA VAL A 175 22.94 -16.60 -18.87
C VAL A 175 22.11 -15.36 -19.09
N LEU A 176 21.50 -15.24 -20.26
CA LEU A 176 20.44 -14.27 -20.52
C LEU A 176 19.09 -14.99 -20.39
N ILE A 177 18.18 -14.43 -19.59
CA ILE A 177 16.76 -14.82 -19.52
C ILE A 177 15.88 -13.63 -19.84
N ASP A 178 14.61 -13.85 -20.17
CA ASP A 178 13.63 -12.78 -20.34
C ASP A 178 12.78 -12.61 -19.06
N LEU A 179 12.73 -11.40 -18.51
CA LEU A 179 11.89 -11.05 -17.36
C LEU A 179 10.47 -10.65 -17.79
N SER A 180 10.22 -10.33 -19.07
CA SER A 180 8.85 -10.19 -19.59
C SER A 180 8.10 -11.52 -19.49
N ASP A 181 8.79 -12.66 -19.58
CA ASP A 181 8.21 -13.99 -19.33
C ASP A 181 7.93 -14.31 -17.86
N VAL A 182 8.42 -13.47 -16.94
CA VAL A 182 8.10 -13.53 -15.50
C VAL A 182 6.94 -12.58 -15.19
N PHE A 183 7.15 -11.29 -15.43
CA PHE A 183 6.32 -10.23 -14.84
C PHE A 183 5.18 -9.75 -15.75
N MET A 184 5.24 -9.99 -17.07
CA MET A 184 4.05 -9.87 -17.93
C MET A 184 3.18 -11.13 -17.85
N THR A 185 2.93 -11.56 -16.62
CA THR A 185 2.00 -12.62 -16.17
C THR A 185 1.40 -12.16 -14.83
N ASP A 186 0.37 -12.83 -14.29
CA ASP A 186 -0.21 -12.49 -12.97
C ASP A 186 0.69 -12.96 -11.80
N PHE A 187 1.98 -12.60 -11.84
CA PHE A 187 3.02 -13.01 -10.88
C PHE A 187 2.75 -12.52 -9.45
N ALA A 188 2.07 -11.38 -9.33
CA ALA A 188 1.63 -10.80 -8.06
C ALA A 188 0.26 -11.33 -7.61
N GLU A 189 -0.32 -12.30 -8.33
CA GLU A 189 -1.59 -13.00 -8.00
C GLU A 189 -2.75 -12.05 -7.71
N ILE A 190 -2.86 -10.99 -8.52
CA ILE A 190 -3.90 -9.96 -8.43
C ILE A 190 -5.28 -10.54 -8.79
N GLY A 191 -5.33 -11.64 -9.55
CA GLY A 191 -6.56 -12.39 -9.85
C GLY A 191 -7.51 -11.69 -10.84
N MET A 192 -7.04 -10.62 -11.49
CA MET A 192 -7.82 -9.76 -12.38
C MET A 192 -7.89 -10.27 -13.85
N GLY A 193 -7.28 -11.43 -14.12
CA GLY A 193 -7.28 -12.11 -15.42
C GLY A 193 -5.87 -12.15 -16.04
N SER A 194 -5.79 -12.44 -17.33
CA SER A 194 -4.49 -12.49 -18.04
C SER A 194 -4.00 -11.09 -18.39
N ILE A 195 -2.71 -10.81 -18.19
CA ILE A 195 -2.07 -9.60 -18.71
C ILE A 195 -2.01 -9.68 -20.25
N ASP A 196 -2.54 -8.64 -20.90
CA ASP A 196 -2.46 -8.47 -22.34
C ASP A 196 -1.14 -7.77 -22.71
N ARG A 197 -0.15 -8.58 -23.12
CA ARG A 197 1.17 -8.07 -23.50
C ARG A 197 1.13 -7.04 -24.63
N SER A 198 0.14 -7.10 -25.52
CA SER A 198 0.01 -6.11 -26.61
C SER A 198 -0.42 -4.72 -26.14
N ARG A 199 -0.85 -4.59 -24.88
CA ARG A 199 -1.26 -3.34 -24.21
C ARG A 199 -0.60 -3.18 -22.84
N SER A 200 0.58 -3.78 -22.65
CA SER A 200 1.34 -3.70 -21.40
C SER A 200 2.81 -3.39 -21.69
N GLN A 201 3.43 -2.51 -20.90
CA GLN A 201 4.77 -1.99 -21.19
C GLN A 201 5.60 -1.74 -19.94
N TRP A 202 6.92 -1.91 -20.07
CA TRP A 202 7.89 -1.51 -19.06
C TRP A 202 8.03 0.03 -19.03
N SER A 203 7.40 0.69 -18.07
CA SER A 203 7.43 2.14 -17.91
C SER A 203 8.72 2.63 -17.24
N LYS A 204 9.29 1.87 -16.30
CA LYS A 204 10.62 2.13 -15.70
C LYS A 204 11.42 0.86 -15.53
N VAL A 205 12.75 0.99 -15.65
CA VAL A 205 13.73 -0.05 -15.33
C VAL A 205 14.93 0.63 -14.67
N LYS A 206 15.13 0.46 -13.37
CA LYS A 206 16.30 0.98 -12.64
C LYS A 206 17.11 -0.17 -12.03
N GLY A 207 18.42 0.02 -11.94
CA GLY A 207 19.36 -0.96 -11.41
C GLY A 207 20.29 -0.33 -10.37
N PHE A 208 20.45 -1.01 -9.24
CA PHE A 208 21.28 -0.60 -8.13
C PHE A 208 22.15 -1.78 -7.66
N PRO A 209 23.22 -1.60 -6.87
CA PRO A 209 24.14 -2.70 -6.53
C PRO A 209 23.50 -3.90 -5.80
N ASN A 210 22.40 -3.67 -5.05
CA ASN A 210 21.72 -4.69 -4.25
C ASN A 210 20.28 -4.99 -4.69
N ASN A 211 19.66 -4.15 -5.52
CA ASN A 211 18.27 -4.26 -5.97
C ASN A 211 18.09 -3.80 -7.43
N MET A 212 16.92 -4.07 -7.99
CA MET A 212 16.44 -3.49 -9.24
C MET A 212 14.96 -3.16 -9.09
N GLU A 213 14.55 -2.05 -9.70
CA GLU A 213 13.20 -1.49 -9.56
C GLU A 213 12.55 -1.49 -10.94
N LEU A 214 11.50 -2.31 -11.09
CA LEU A 214 10.84 -2.56 -12.37
C LEU A 214 9.38 -2.08 -12.30
N GLU A 215 9.05 -1.05 -13.08
CA GLU A 215 7.67 -0.55 -13.19
C GLU A 215 7.03 -1.07 -14.49
N LEU A 216 5.92 -1.78 -14.35
CA LEU A 216 5.15 -2.40 -15.43
C LEU A 216 3.75 -1.82 -15.47
N GLU A 217 3.42 -1.12 -16.55
CA GLU A 217 2.04 -0.78 -16.89
C GLU A 217 1.38 -2.04 -17.48
N ALA A 218 0.57 -2.73 -16.67
CA ALA A 218 -0.05 -4.01 -16.95
C ALA A 218 -1.55 -3.86 -17.22
N THR A 219 -2.00 -4.22 -18.43
CA THR A 219 -3.42 -4.21 -18.82
C THR A 219 -4.02 -5.60 -18.68
N TYR A 220 -4.90 -5.78 -17.70
CA TYR A 220 -5.55 -7.06 -17.41
C TYR A 220 -6.80 -7.29 -18.27
N THR A 221 -6.95 -8.50 -18.80
CA THR A 221 -8.12 -8.95 -19.57
C THR A 221 -8.93 -10.00 -18.81
N GLY A 222 -10.21 -9.70 -18.55
CA GLY A 222 -11.19 -10.61 -17.95
C GLY A 222 -11.85 -10.15 -16.63
N GLY A 223 -11.34 -9.10 -15.97
CA GLY A 223 -11.55 -8.89 -14.53
C GLY A 223 -12.83 -8.20 -14.01
N PHE A 224 -13.39 -7.18 -14.68
CA PHE A 224 -14.41 -6.32 -14.04
C PHE A 224 -15.72 -7.06 -13.70
N ARG A 225 -16.03 -8.18 -14.35
CA ARG A 225 -17.25 -8.96 -14.08
C ARG A 225 -17.19 -9.87 -12.83
N ARG A 226 -16.01 -10.07 -12.23
CA ARG A 226 -15.86 -10.81 -10.95
C ARG A 226 -15.70 -9.89 -9.75
N MET A 227 -15.00 -8.76 -9.91
CA MET A 227 -14.92 -7.73 -8.87
C MET A 227 -16.28 -7.03 -8.77
N GLY A 228 -17.04 -7.30 -7.69
CA GLY A 228 -18.44 -6.85 -7.56
C GLY A 228 -18.63 -5.35 -7.83
N SER A 229 -19.79 -5.00 -8.41
CA SER A 229 -20.07 -3.71 -9.08
C SER A 229 -20.21 -2.48 -8.17
N GLY A 230 -19.41 -2.38 -7.10
CA GLY A 230 -19.33 -1.25 -6.18
C GLY A 230 -18.07 -0.40 -6.32
N ARG A 231 -16.95 -0.93 -6.84
CA ARG A 231 -15.68 -0.18 -6.97
C ARG A 231 -15.56 0.62 -8.29
N SER A 232 -16.68 1.01 -8.91
CA SER A 232 -16.75 1.68 -10.22
C SER A 232 -16.41 3.19 -10.20
N GLY A 233 -15.60 3.65 -9.24
CA GLY A 233 -15.24 5.07 -9.10
C GLY A 233 -14.10 5.56 -10.00
N SER A 234 -13.27 4.65 -10.54
CA SER A 234 -12.00 5.00 -11.20
C SER A 234 -12.09 5.35 -12.70
N GLY A 235 -13.29 5.42 -13.28
CA GLY A 235 -13.51 5.78 -14.70
C GLY A 235 -12.96 4.81 -15.76
N SER A 236 -12.45 3.64 -15.35
CA SER A 236 -11.79 2.66 -16.22
C SER A 236 -12.77 1.93 -17.16
N ASP A 237 -12.28 1.51 -18.33
CA ASP A 237 -13.05 0.71 -19.29
C ASP A 237 -13.42 -0.66 -18.69
N PRO A 238 -14.71 -1.07 -18.69
CA PRO A 238 -15.14 -2.33 -18.08
C PRO A 238 -14.65 -3.60 -18.79
N ARG A 239 -13.98 -3.49 -19.96
CA ARG A 239 -13.39 -4.61 -20.70
C ARG A 239 -12.00 -5.00 -20.20
N SER A 240 -11.21 -4.05 -19.70
CA SER A 240 -9.84 -4.27 -19.26
C SER A 240 -9.36 -3.18 -18.31
N ILE A 241 -8.67 -3.58 -17.24
CA ILE A 241 -8.19 -2.66 -16.19
C ILE A 241 -6.67 -2.57 -16.30
N THR A 242 -6.15 -1.36 -16.41
CA THR A 242 -4.70 -1.10 -16.41
C THR A 242 -4.26 -0.72 -15.00
N LEU A 243 -3.25 -1.41 -14.48
CA LEU A 243 -2.56 -1.11 -13.23
C LEU A 243 -1.08 -0.90 -13.54
N VAL A 244 -0.43 -0.05 -12.77
CA VAL A 244 1.02 0.11 -12.79
C VAL A 244 1.56 -0.61 -11.56
N LEU A 245 2.16 -1.77 -11.79
CA LEU A 245 2.81 -2.58 -10.77
C LEU A 245 4.29 -2.24 -10.70
N HIS A 246 4.82 -2.17 -9.48
CA HIS A 246 6.22 -1.95 -9.20
C HIS A 246 6.78 -3.15 -8.45
N PHE A 247 7.85 -3.74 -9.00
CA PHE A 247 8.55 -4.88 -8.42
C PHE A 247 9.91 -4.40 -7.89
N SER A 248 10.06 -4.31 -6.56
CA SER A 248 11.35 -4.03 -5.92
C SER A 248 12.05 -5.35 -5.63
N ILE A 249 13.00 -5.74 -6.48
CA ILE A 249 13.66 -7.05 -6.40
C ILE A 249 15.05 -6.85 -5.83
N MET A 250 15.26 -7.29 -4.60
CA MET A 250 16.49 -7.08 -3.84
C MET A 250 17.18 -8.40 -3.47
N ARG A 251 18.49 -8.35 -3.20
CA ARG A 251 19.17 -9.40 -2.45
C ARG A 251 18.70 -9.40 -0.99
N ALA A 252 18.40 -10.56 -0.42
CA ALA A 252 18.08 -10.64 1.00
C ALA A 252 19.26 -10.12 1.87
N PRO A 253 19.01 -9.42 3.00
CA PRO A 253 20.03 -8.87 3.89
C PRO A 253 21.07 -9.89 4.42
N ASP A 254 22.19 -9.37 4.94
CA ASP A 254 23.28 -10.20 5.45
C ASP A 254 22.93 -10.97 6.74
N MET A 255 23.51 -12.16 6.88
CA MET A 255 23.29 -13.04 8.04
C MET A 255 23.94 -12.54 9.34
N GLY A 256 24.49 -11.32 9.38
CA GLY A 256 25.04 -10.68 10.58
C GLY A 256 23.97 -10.07 11.49
N TYR A 257 22.74 -9.91 11.01
CA TYR A 257 21.61 -9.55 11.87
C TYR A 257 21.28 -10.67 12.86
N ARG A 258 20.96 -10.30 14.11
CA ARG A 258 20.49 -11.24 15.14
C ARG A 258 18.97 -11.14 15.33
N PRO A 259 18.18 -12.16 14.95
CA PRO A 259 16.76 -12.26 15.27
C PRO A 259 16.50 -12.13 16.77
N ARG A 260 15.30 -11.68 17.14
CA ARG A 260 14.84 -11.62 18.53
C ARG A 260 13.51 -12.33 18.67
N ILE A 261 13.46 -13.36 19.52
CA ILE A 261 12.24 -14.11 19.82
C ILE A 261 11.19 -13.18 20.41
N ALA A 262 9.93 -13.39 20.04
CA ALA A 262 8.78 -12.65 20.52
C ALA A 262 8.51 -12.83 22.01
N ASP A 263 7.82 -11.85 22.60
CA ASP A 263 7.25 -11.91 23.93
C ASP A 263 5.74 -11.66 23.77
N ASP A 264 4.92 -12.69 23.95
CA ASP A 264 3.49 -12.67 23.65
C ASP A 264 2.70 -11.62 24.47
N ARG A 265 3.33 -10.99 25.47
CA ARG A 265 2.77 -9.87 26.25
C ARG A 265 2.86 -8.53 25.53
N VAL A 266 3.63 -8.42 24.44
CA VAL A 266 3.90 -7.16 23.73
C VAL A 266 3.67 -7.32 22.22
N GLY A 267 2.59 -6.70 21.72
CA GLY A 267 2.22 -6.76 20.30
C GLY A 267 3.29 -6.16 19.37
N HIS A 268 4.00 -7.03 18.65
CA HIS A 268 4.91 -6.70 17.55
C HIS A 268 4.40 -7.31 16.24
N PHE A 269 4.92 -6.85 15.10
CA PHE A 269 4.91 -7.64 13.86
C PHE A 269 5.87 -8.82 13.98
N LEU A 270 5.54 -9.95 13.34
CA LEU A 270 6.14 -11.26 13.61
C LEU A 270 6.42 -12.09 12.35
N SER A 271 7.69 -12.25 11.98
CA SER A 271 8.18 -13.35 11.15
C SER A 271 8.06 -14.69 11.90
N ALA A 272 7.34 -15.66 11.34
CA ALA A 272 7.02 -16.93 12.01
C ALA A 272 7.46 -18.18 11.21
N THR A 273 8.00 -19.17 11.90
CA THR A 273 8.45 -20.44 11.32
C THR A 273 8.18 -21.60 12.28
N LYS A 274 7.83 -22.78 11.74
CA LYS A 274 7.56 -23.99 12.52
C LYS A 274 8.82 -24.86 12.57
N ASP A 275 9.40 -25.00 13.77
CA ASP A 275 10.59 -25.80 14.00
C ASP A 275 10.23 -27.17 14.61
N PHE A 276 10.56 -28.23 13.88
CA PHE A 276 10.30 -29.62 14.29
C PHE A 276 11.38 -30.21 15.21
N GLY A 277 12.44 -29.47 15.54
CA GLY A 277 13.39 -29.82 16.60
C GLY A 277 13.02 -29.31 17.99
N ILE A 278 11.98 -28.47 18.11
CA ILE A 278 11.49 -27.99 19.39
C ILE A 278 10.65 -29.07 20.07
N ASN A 279 11.02 -29.38 21.31
CA ASN A 279 10.31 -30.32 22.18
C ASN A 279 9.47 -29.55 23.22
N ASP A 280 8.44 -28.88 22.71
CA ASP A 280 7.45 -28.09 23.45
C ASP A 280 6.07 -28.75 23.24
N SER A 281 5.24 -28.81 24.27
CA SER A 281 3.93 -29.49 24.23
C SER A 281 2.83 -28.66 23.56
N ASP A 282 3.02 -27.34 23.50
CA ASP A 282 1.96 -26.37 23.23
C ASP A 282 2.18 -25.73 21.84
N THR A 283 3.44 -25.50 21.42
CA THR A 283 3.71 -24.96 20.09
C THR A 283 5.10 -25.27 19.50
N ASN A 284 5.14 -25.68 18.22
CA ASN A 284 6.36 -25.74 17.41
C ASN A 284 6.73 -24.40 16.73
N PHE A 285 5.98 -23.31 16.97
CA PHE A 285 6.19 -22.04 16.29
C PHE A 285 7.27 -21.18 16.97
N VAL A 286 8.38 -20.96 16.28
CA VAL A 286 9.31 -19.88 16.60
C VAL A 286 8.79 -18.60 15.95
N ARG A 287 8.62 -17.55 16.74
CA ARG A 287 8.20 -16.22 16.30
C ARG A 287 9.32 -15.24 16.61
N PHE A 288 9.80 -14.54 15.60
CA PHE A 288 10.75 -13.44 15.76
C PHE A 288 9.99 -12.11 15.62
N ILE A 289 10.38 -11.07 16.37
CA ILE A 289 9.83 -9.74 16.16
C ILE A 289 10.49 -9.08 14.95
N ASP A 290 9.67 -8.45 14.11
CA ASP A 290 10.16 -7.66 12.98
C ASP A 290 10.64 -6.31 13.51
N ARG A 291 11.92 -5.99 13.33
CA ARG A 291 12.55 -4.80 13.94
C ARG A 291 13.75 -4.29 13.15
N TRP A 292 14.01 -3.00 13.25
CA TRP A 292 15.18 -2.36 12.65
C TRP A 292 16.53 -2.83 13.24
N ARG A 293 17.53 -2.99 12.38
CA ARG A 293 18.93 -3.25 12.76
C ARG A 293 19.62 -1.97 13.23
N LEU A 294 19.39 -1.60 14.48
CA LEU A 294 20.09 -0.50 15.14
C LEU A 294 21.29 -1.00 15.95
N GLU A 295 22.48 -0.65 15.47
CA GLU A 295 23.77 -0.78 16.16
C GLU A 295 24.30 0.63 16.46
N LYS A 296 24.85 0.89 17.65
CA LYS A 296 25.46 2.22 17.94
C LYS A 296 26.75 2.41 17.14
N SER A 297 27.02 3.63 16.68
CA SER A 297 28.33 3.96 16.11
C SER A 297 29.44 3.90 17.17
N ASP A 298 29.21 4.47 18.35
CA ASP A 298 30.00 4.20 19.57
C ASP A 298 29.22 3.28 20.53
N SER A 299 29.74 2.07 20.73
CA SER A 299 29.20 1.06 21.66
C SER A 299 29.38 1.39 23.13
N HIS A 300 30.30 2.30 23.49
CA HIS A 300 30.62 2.65 24.88
C HIS A 300 29.81 3.86 25.38
N SER A 301 29.39 4.77 24.49
CA SER A 301 28.51 5.87 24.88
C SER A 301 27.13 5.39 25.33
N LYS A 302 26.65 6.00 26.42
CA LYS A 302 25.25 5.90 26.87
C LYS A 302 24.27 6.35 25.78
N LEU A 303 24.64 7.35 24.97
CA LEU A 303 23.81 7.95 23.93
C LEU A 303 24.64 8.20 22.65
N SER A 304 24.36 7.45 21.59
CA SER A 304 25.11 7.48 20.32
C SER A 304 24.12 7.55 19.14
N PRO A 305 24.46 8.16 17.99
CA PRO A 305 23.76 7.85 16.76
C PRO A 305 23.95 6.37 16.35
N PRO A 306 23.03 5.80 15.55
CA PRO A 306 23.20 4.47 14.99
C PRO A 306 24.23 4.45 13.85
N ARG A 307 24.68 3.26 13.46
CA ARG A 307 25.58 3.02 12.31
C ARG A 307 24.86 3.21 10.96
N LYS A 308 23.64 2.66 10.84
CA LYS A 308 22.69 2.98 9.77
C LYS A 308 21.53 3.72 10.43
N GLN A 309 21.26 4.94 9.98
CA GLN A 309 20.11 5.73 10.41
C GLN A 309 18.86 5.28 9.64
N ILE A 310 17.69 5.34 10.27
CA ILE A 310 16.41 5.19 9.57
C ILE A 310 16.09 6.55 8.96
N VAL A 311 16.12 6.67 7.64
CA VAL A 311 15.89 7.95 6.94
C VAL A 311 14.54 7.88 6.26
N TRP A 312 13.61 8.70 6.74
CA TRP A 312 12.28 8.85 6.15
C TRP A 312 12.27 9.97 5.12
N TYR A 313 11.61 9.72 4.00
CA TYR A 313 11.34 10.72 2.98
C TYR A 313 9.86 11.09 3.00
N VAL A 314 9.57 12.39 3.11
CA VAL A 314 8.23 12.96 2.92
C VAL A 314 8.09 13.25 1.44
N GLU A 315 7.23 12.49 0.76
CA GLU A 315 7.05 12.56 -0.71
C GLU A 315 6.62 13.97 -1.15
N ASP A 316 6.97 14.35 -2.37
CA ASP A 316 6.60 15.66 -2.92
C ASP A 316 5.07 15.88 -3.04
N THR A 317 4.30 14.79 -3.13
CA THR A 317 2.83 14.75 -3.10
C THR A 317 2.21 15.34 -1.83
N VAL A 318 2.95 15.37 -0.73
CA VAL A 318 2.49 15.88 0.57
C VAL A 318 2.39 17.41 0.52
N PRO A 319 1.20 18.02 0.76
CA PRO A 319 1.04 19.47 0.69
C PRO A 319 1.97 20.21 1.64
N LEU A 320 2.57 21.31 1.17
CA LEU A 320 3.63 22.04 1.86
C LEU A 320 3.21 22.54 3.25
N GLU A 321 1.92 22.86 3.46
CA GLU A 321 1.41 23.28 4.75
C GLU A 321 1.30 22.15 5.79
N TYR A 322 1.41 20.88 5.37
CA TYR A 322 1.31 19.70 6.23
C TYR A 322 2.65 19.00 6.47
N ARG A 323 3.66 19.16 5.57
CA ARG A 323 4.98 18.53 5.72
C ARG A 323 5.64 18.73 7.11
N PRO A 324 5.56 19.91 7.78
CA PRO A 324 6.10 20.08 9.13
C PRO A 324 5.45 19.16 10.18
N TYR A 325 4.14 18.94 10.12
CA TYR A 325 3.44 18.06 11.08
C TYR A 325 3.71 16.58 10.82
N VAL A 326 3.97 16.21 9.55
CA VAL A 326 4.46 14.89 9.18
C VAL A 326 5.88 14.68 9.72
N GLU A 327 6.79 15.62 9.48
CA GLU A 327 8.15 15.58 10.02
C GLU A 327 8.17 15.49 11.56
N GLU A 328 7.33 16.28 12.24
CA GLU A 328 7.17 16.18 13.69
C GLU A 328 6.65 14.81 14.14
N GLY A 329 5.65 14.24 13.45
CA GLY A 329 5.07 12.94 13.80
C GLY A 329 6.05 11.77 13.64
N ILE A 330 6.86 11.80 12.57
CA ILE A 330 7.95 10.84 12.37
C ILE A 330 9.05 11.06 13.43
N SER A 331 9.46 12.32 13.65
CA SER A 331 10.58 12.67 14.52
C SER A 331 10.31 12.50 16.02
N GLU A 332 9.05 12.53 16.45
CA GLU A 332 8.63 12.31 17.84
C GLU A 332 9.18 10.99 18.41
N TRP A 333 9.27 9.95 17.57
CA TRP A 333 9.85 8.64 17.92
C TRP A 333 11.31 8.69 18.38
N ASN A 334 12.10 9.71 18.00
CA ASN A 334 13.45 9.87 18.54
C ASN A 334 13.44 10.00 20.07
N LYS A 335 12.38 10.55 20.69
CA LYS A 335 12.25 10.63 22.15
C LYS A 335 12.18 9.26 22.82
N ALA A 336 11.68 8.24 22.12
CA ALA A 336 11.71 6.84 22.58
C ALA A 336 13.08 6.20 22.34
N PHE A 337 13.69 6.44 21.17
CA PHE A 337 15.04 5.95 20.85
C PHE A 337 16.12 6.47 21.81
N GLU A 338 16.01 7.71 22.28
CA GLU A 338 16.94 8.26 23.28
C GLU A 338 16.87 7.52 24.62
N LYS A 339 15.69 7.01 25.03
CA LYS A 339 15.56 6.20 26.27
C LYS A 339 16.29 4.87 26.17
N ILE A 340 16.42 4.30 24.98
CA ILE A 340 17.23 3.10 24.71
C ILE A 340 18.66 3.44 24.21
N GLY A 341 19.08 4.70 24.33
CA GLY A 341 20.46 5.13 24.13
C GLY A 341 20.87 5.42 22.68
N PHE A 342 19.90 5.66 21.79
CA PHE A 342 20.14 6.12 20.42
C PHE A 342 19.72 7.58 20.24
N ARG A 343 20.64 8.45 19.78
CA ARG A 343 20.33 9.84 19.40
C ARG A 343 20.05 9.90 17.90
N ASN A 344 19.00 10.60 17.49
CA ASN A 344 18.63 10.77 16.08
C ASN A 344 18.63 9.42 15.33
N ALA A 345 17.98 8.40 15.91
CA ALA A 345 17.84 7.09 15.28
C ALA A 345 17.06 7.19 13.96
N ILE A 346 16.11 8.12 13.92
CA ILE A 346 15.38 8.55 12.74
C ILE A 346 15.87 9.94 12.32
N ALA A 347 15.99 10.15 11.00
CA ALA A 347 15.98 11.47 10.38
C ALA A 347 14.85 11.56 9.35
N VAL A 348 14.37 12.77 9.11
CA VAL A 348 13.38 13.09 8.08
C VAL A 348 14.05 13.93 6.99
N ARG A 349 13.62 13.75 5.75
CA ARG A 349 13.94 14.60 4.60
C ARG A 349 12.64 14.87 3.85
N TRP A 350 12.50 16.05 3.25
CA TRP A 350 11.44 16.29 2.27
C TRP A 350 12.02 16.02 0.88
N GLN A 351 11.25 15.34 0.04
CA GLN A 351 11.63 15.13 -1.35
C GLN A 351 11.63 16.48 -2.10
N GLU A 352 12.72 16.74 -2.81
CA GLU A 352 12.88 17.89 -3.69
C GLU A 352 13.04 17.42 -5.14
N ASP A 353 12.21 17.97 -6.03
CA ASP A 353 12.22 17.72 -7.47
C ASP A 353 13.62 18.02 -8.07
N GLY A 354 14.02 17.21 -9.05
CA GLY A 354 15.35 17.23 -9.67
C GLY A 354 16.51 16.76 -8.77
N ARG A 355 16.38 16.77 -7.43
CA ARG A 355 17.40 16.25 -6.50
C ARG A 355 17.18 14.78 -6.16
N ASP A 356 15.99 14.45 -5.68
CA ASP A 356 15.72 13.18 -5.01
C ASP A 356 15.02 12.18 -5.97
N VAL A 357 15.77 11.69 -6.95
CA VAL A 357 15.28 10.89 -8.08
C VAL A 357 15.18 9.38 -7.73
N PHE A 358 14.36 9.05 -6.74
CA PHE A 358 13.98 7.67 -6.40
C PHE A 358 12.47 7.44 -6.67
N ASP A 359 12.04 6.18 -6.68
CA ASP A 359 10.60 5.85 -6.67
C ASP A 359 10.20 5.53 -5.22
N PRO A 360 9.06 6.00 -4.69
CA PRO A 360 8.61 5.69 -3.32
C PRO A 360 8.45 4.19 -3.04
N GLU A 361 8.31 3.37 -4.07
CA GLU A 361 8.25 1.90 -3.99
C GLU A 361 9.64 1.21 -3.94
N ASP A 362 10.75 1.97 -4.03
CA ASP A 362 12.12 1.46 -3.89
C ASP A 362 12.48 1.24 -2.42
N THR A 363 12.60 -0.04 -2.04
CA THR A 363 12.84 -0.52 -0.67
C THR A 363 14.17 -0.08 -0.02
N ASN A 364 14.96 0.78 -0.66
CA ASN A 364 16.01 1.55 0.01
C ASN A 364 15.49 2.77 0.81
N TYR A 365 14.26 3.23 0.59
CA TYR A 365 13.74 4.52 1.06
C TYR A 365 12.38 4.41 1.76
N CYS A 366 12.37 4.51 3.10
CA CYS A 366 11.13 4.56 3.88
C CYS A 366 10.33 5.84 3.54
N THR A 367 9.16 5.71 2.91
CA THR A 367 8.47 6.87 2.33
C THR A 367 7.11 7.14 2.98
N PHE A 368 6.86 8.41 3.32
CA PHE A 368 5.54 8.91 3.66
C PHE A 368 4.88 9.49 2.40
N ARG A 369 3.91 8.77 1.85
CA ARG A 369 3.23 9.01 0.56
C ARG A 369 1.82 9.59 0.78
N TRP A 370 1.47 10.66 0.07
CA TRP A 370 0.14 11.28 0.13
C TRP A 370 -0.75 10.83 -1.03
N VAL A 371 -1.85 10.14 -0.73
CA VAL A 371 -2.83 9.66 -1.72
C VAL A 371 -4.14 10.42 -1.62
N THR A 372 -4.98 10.31 -2.66
CA THR A 372 -6.32 10.91 -2.69
C THR A 372 -7.36 9.90 -3.15
N SER A 373 -8.16 9.43 -2.21
CA SER A 373 -9.42 8.72 -2.41
C SER A 373 -10.54 9.39 -1.60
N GLU A 374 -11.74 8.79 -1.57
CA GLU A 374 -12.85 9.24 -0.72
C GLU A 374 -12.93 8.48 0.63
N THR A 375 -11.90 7.69 0.98
CA THR A 375 -11.98 6.68 2.05
C THR A 375 -11.53 7.18 3.43
N ALA A 376 -10.63 8.17 3.50
CA ALA A 376 -10.04 8.68 4.76
C ALA A 376 -9.40 7.58 5.63
N PHE A 377 -8.27 7.05 5.15
CA PHE A 377 -7.46 6.03 5.83
C PHE A 377 -5.99 6.44 5.90
N ALA A 378 -5.22 5.78 6.75
CA ALA A 378 -3.78 5.70 6.63
C ALA A 378 -3.37 4.22 6.81
N MET A 379 -2.16 3.87 6.37
CA MET A 379 -1.65 2.51 6.44
C MET A 379 -0.13 2.50 6.37
N SER A 380 0.52 1.99 7.41
CA SER A 380 1.88 1.50 7.36
C SER A 380 2.01 0.29 6.43
N CYS A 381 2.97 0.34 5.51
CA CYS A 381 3.34 -0.76 4.64
C CYS A 381 4.80 -1.13 4.93
N LEU A 382 4.99 -1.88 6.02
CA LEU A 382 6.29 -2.35 6.50
C LEU A 382 6.76 -3.59 5.73
N ARG A 383 8.08 -3.71 5.51
CA ARG A 383 8.68 -4.87 4.84
C ARG A 383 9.87 -5.40 5.64
N ALA A 384 9.81 -6.67 6.02
CA ALA A 384 10.85 -7.35 6.79
C ALA A 384 11.44 -8.53 6.01
N ASN A 385 12.64 -8.95 6.36
CA ASN A 385 13.22 -10.21 5.90
C ASN A 385 12.52 -11.37 6.63
N PRO A 386 11.63 -12.15 5.98
CA PRO A 386 10.74 -13.10 6.65
C PRO A 386 11.49 -14.33 7.19
N MET A 387 12.77 -14.48 6.84
CA MET A 387 13.64 -15.50 7.41
C MET A 387 14.19 -15.14 8.80
N THR A 388 14.18 -13.85 9.18
CA THR A 388 14.93 -13.31 10.33
C THR A 388 14.18 -12.30 11.20
N GLY A 389 13.16 -11.58 10.68
CA GLY A 389 12.57 -10.42 11.36
C GLY A 389 13.49 -9.19 11.38
N GLU A 390 14.36 -9.02 10.39
CA GLU A 390 15.05 -7.75 10.15
C GLU A 390 14.16 -6.83 9.32
N MET A 391 13.82 -5.64 9.83
CA MET A 391 13.10 -4.64 9.04
C MET A 391 14.04 -4.08 7.97
N ILE A 392 13.56 -4.10 6.73
CA ILE A 392 14.27 -3.62 5.54
C ILE A 392 13.85 -2.18 5.27
N ASP A 393 12.53 -2.00 5.27
CA ASP A 393 11.81 -0.87 4.72
C ASP A 393 10.50 -0.64 5.50
N GLY A 394 9.92 0.54 5.38
CA GLY A 394 8.67 0.89 6.02
C GLY A 394 8.06 2.15 5.44
N ASP A 395 7.04 1.97 4.61
CA ASP A 395 6.26 3.07 4.04
C ASP A 395 5.07 3.46 4.93
N VAL A 396 4.48 4.63 4.67
CA VAL A 396 3.16 5.03 5.15
C VAL A 396 2.36 5.67 4.01
N ILE A 397 1.21 5.11 3.71
CA ILE A 397 0.18 5.69 2.85
C ILE A 397 -0.73 6.56 3.72
N PHE A 398 -0.96 7.82 3.34
CA PHE A 398 -1.89 8.73 4.02
C PHE A 398 -2.92 9.32 3.05
N ASP A 399 -4.22 9.16 3.33
CA ASP A 399 -5.30 9.63 2.45
C ASP A 399 -5.78 11.06 2.76
N ALA A 400 -5.79 11.90 1.73
CA ALA A 400 -6.20 13.30 1.81
C ALA A 400 -7.62 13.54 2.40
N SER A 401 -8.54 12.57 2.32
CA SER A 401 -9.89 12.75 2.88
C SER A 401 -9.91 12.82 4.41
N PHE A 402 -8.84 12.46 5.12
CA PHE A 402 -8.71 12.79 6.55
C PHE A 402 -8.81 14.31 6.80
N ILE A 403 -8.22 15.14 5.93
CA ILE A 403 -8.27 16.61 6.07
C ILE A 403 -9.70 17.13 5.90
N LYS A 404 -10.50 16.51 5.01
CA LYS A 404 -11.93 16.80 4.83
C LYS A 404 -12.72 16.36 6.05
N TYR A 405 -12.49 15.15 6.55
CA TYR A 405 -13.12 14.60 7.74
C TYR A 405 -12.86 15.47 8.98
N TRP A 406 -11.60 15.78 9.30
CA TRP A 406 -11.27 16.60 10.47
C TRP A 406 -11.78 18.05 10.37
N LYS A 407 -11.85 18.65 9.18
CA LYS A 407 -12.52 19.95 8.98
C LYS A 407 -14.02 19.89 9.29
N GLN A 408 -14.68 18.76 8.98
CA GLN A 408 -16.09 18.53 9.33
C GLN A 408 -16.27 18.25 10.84
N SER A 409 -15.41 17.40 11.44
CA SER A 409 -15.42 17.14 12.88
C SER A 409 -15.19 18.42 13.69
N TYR A 410 -14.23 19.26 13.29
CA TYR A 410 -13.94 20.52 13.95
C TYR A 410 -15.12 21.50 13.85
N ALA A 411 -15.72 21.65 12.67
CA ALA A 411 -16.91 22.49 12.49
C ALA A 411 -18.07 22.07 13.40
N LEU A 412 -18.34 20.76 13.49
CA LEU A 412 -19.33 20.18 14.40
C LEU A 412 -19.01 20.47 15.87
N LEU A 413 -17.76 20.28 16.30
CA LEU A 413 -17.30 20.50 17.69
C LEU A 413 -17.42 21.98 18.13
N ILE A 414 -17.30 22.93 17.20
CA ILE A 414 -17.49 24.37 17.50
C ILE A 414 -18.93 24.87 17.24
N GLY A 415 -19.88 23.98 16.96
CA GLY A 415 -21.28 24.33 16.70
C GLY A 415 -21.52 25.10 15.39
N SER A 416 -20.59 25.02 14.43
CA SER A 416 -20.66 25.68 13.13
C SER A 416 -21.29 24.77 12.08
N THR A 417 -22.34 25.26 11.43
CA THR A 417 -22.95 24.63 10.24
C THR A 417 -22.06 24.70 9.00
N THR A 418 -21.00 25.52 9.02
CA THR A 418 -20.14 25.78 7.86
C THR A 418 -18.85 24.98 7.95
N ALA A 419 -18.57 24.15 6.95
CA ALA A 419 -17.22 23.59 6.77
C ALA A 419 -16.21 24.74 6.61
N ALA A 420 -15.05 24.61 7.26
CA ALA A 420 -14.08 25.70 7.41
C ALA A 420 -13.60 26.26 6.05
N GLY A 421 -14.20 27.37 5.62
CA GLY A 421 -13.95 28.03 4.33
C GLY A 421 -15.15 28.76 3.71
N GLY A 422 -16.38 28.42 4.09
CA GLY A 422 -17.59 29.09 3.58
C GLY A 422 -18.00 30.37 4.33
N GLU A 423 -18.89 31.15 3.73
CA GLU A 423 -19.60 32.26 4.41
C GLU A 423 -20.57 31.72 5.49
N PRO A 424 -20.73 32.41 6.63
CA PRO A 424 -21.48 31.89 7.77
C PRO A 424 -23.00 32.05 7.60
N GLN A 425 -23.71 30.95 7.37
CA GLN A 425 -25.17 30.96 7.42
C GLN A 425 -25.65 30.86 8.87
N ALA A 426 -26.28 31.93 9.37
CA ALA A 426 -26.37 32.23 10.79
C ALA A 426 -27.42 31.40 11.57
N ALA A 427 -27.00 30.25 12.10
CA ALA A 427 -27.61 29.59 13.25
C ALA A 427 -26.57 28.73 13.99
N PRO A 428 -26.08 29.13 15.19
CA PRO A 428 -25.26 28.26 16.01
C PRO A 428 -26.13 27.17 16.63
N LEU A 429 -25.71 25.90 16.53
CA LEU A 429 -26.36 24.81 17.26
C LEU A 429 -26.01 24.93 18.75
N ALA A 430 -27.01 24.73 19.62
CA ALA A 430 -26.83 24.85 21.06
C ALA A 430 -25.96 23.70 21.62
N PHE A 431 -25.05 24.05 22.54
CA PHE A 431 -24.13 23.10 23.17
C PHE A 431 -24.90 22.11 24.05
N GLY A 432 -25.29 20.96 23.47
CA GLY A 432 -26.08 19.93 24.13
C GLY A 432 -26.93 19.06 23.19
N GLU A 433 -27.28 19.54 21.99
CA GLU A 433 -28.05 18.75 21.03
C GLU A 433 -27.18 17.70 20.31
N VAL A 434 -27.16 16.49 20.85
CA VAL A 434 -26.64 15.31 20.15
C VAL A 434 -27.54 15.04 18.94
N ILE A 435 -27.08 15.42 17.74
CA ILE A 435 -27.75 15.11 16.47
C ILE A 435 -27.88 13.60 16.36
N SER A 436 -29.11 13.07 16.55
CA SER A 436 -29.34 11.64 16.39
C SER A 436 -29.07 11.21 14.94
N PRO A 437 -28.61 9.96 14.69
CA PRO A 437 -28.36 9.48 13.33
C PRO A 437 -29.59 9.63 12.40
N ILE A 438 -30.79 9.58 12.96
CA ILE A 438 -32.07 9.79 12.27
C ILE A 438 -32.21 11.25 11.80
N LEU A 439 -31.78 12.23 12.61
CA LEU A 439 -31.83 13.64 12.24
C LEU A 439 -30.76 14.00 11.20
N ALA A 440 -29.54 13.46 11.33
CA ALA A 440 -28.49 13.59 10.32
C ALA A 440 -28.94 13.02 8.96
N SER A 441 -29.55 11.84 8.96
CA SER A 441 -30.13 11.22 7.76
C SER A 441 -31.25 12.06 7.15
N LYS A 442 -32.17 12.62 7.97
CA LYS A 442 -33.22 13.54 7.49
C LYS A 442 -32.67 14.83 6.86
N MET A 443 -31.49 15.29 7.30
CA MET A 443 -30.80 16.48 6.77
C MET A 443 -29.88 16.16 5.58
N GLY A 444 -29.91 14.93 5.05
CA GLY A 444 -29.14 14.53 3.86
C GLY A 444 -27.66 14.19 4.10
N PHE A 445 -27.18 14.23 5.34
CA PHE A 445 -25.81 13.82 5.65
C PHE A 445 -25.68 12.29 5.54
N GLY A 446 -24.81 11.83 4.63
CA GLY A 446 -24.40 10.42 4.51
C GLY A 446 -25.02 9.61 3.37
N GLN A 447 -25.73 10.20 2.40
CA GLN A 447 -26.17 9.48 1.20
C GLN A 447 -25.19 9.63 0.02
N PRO A 448 -24.67 8.53 -0.56
CA PRO A 448 -23.99 8.55 -1.84
C PRO A 448 -24.98 8.49 -3.02
N ALA A 449 -24.58 9.11 -4.13
CA ALA A 449 -25.29 9.20 -5.42
C ALA A 449 -26.62 9.99 -5.43
N ALA A 450 -26.70 10.97 -6.33
CA ALA A 450 -27.93 11.69 -6.60
C ALA A 450 -28.95 10.79 -7.34
N LYS A 451 -30.14 10.63 -6.77
CA LYS A 451 -31.30 10.05 -7.46
C LYS A 451 -32.52 10.92 -7.18
N ALA A 452 -33.07 11.54 -8.21
CA ALA A 452 -34.22 12.43 -8.07
C ALA A 452 -35.44 11.65 -7.53
N LEU A 453 -36.01 12.12 -6.42
CA LEU A 453 -37.24 11.53 -5.87
C LEU A 453 -38.45 11.99 -6.70
N LEU A 454 -38.83 11.19 -7.69
CA LEU A 454 -40.12 11.32 -8.35
C LEU A 454 -41.25 10.92 -7.40
N GLY A 455 -42.21 11.83 -7.19
CA GLY A 455 -43.55 11.47 -6.73
C GLY A 455 -43.76 11.31 -5.22
N VAL A 456 -43.60 12.40 -4.45
CA VAL A 456 -44.39 12.58 -3.20
C VAL A 456 -45.09 13.94 -3.24
N GLY A 457 -46.14 14.03 -4.06
CA GLY A 457 -47.11 15.13 -3.98
C GLY A 457 -48.15 14.81 -2.91
N ALA A 458 -48.00 15.39 -1.71
CA ALA A 458 -48.95 15.19 -0.62
C ALA A 458 -49.02 16.40 0.33
N LEU A 459 -50.23 16.96 0.43
CA LEU A 459 -50.74 17.84 1.50
C LEU A 459 -50.26 19.31 1.53
N ASP A 460 -50.90 20.11 0.68
CA ASP A 460 -51.14 21.54 0.91
C ASP A 460 -51.90 21.81 2.23
N LYS A 461 -51.63 22.96 2.87
CA LYS A 461 -52.67 23.95 3.24
C LYS A 461 -52.10 25.24 3.85
N PRO A 462 -52.53 26.44 3.39
CA PRO A 462 -52.23 27.72 4.04
C PRO A 462 -53.42 28.30 4.83
N PHE A 463 -53.18 28.81 6.04
CA PHE A 463 -53.99 29.76 6.84
C PHE A 463 -53.13 30.18 8.07
N GLY A 464 -53.24 31.36 8.70
CA GLY A 464 -54.03 32.56 8.42
C GLY A 464 -54.17 33.45 9.67
N GLN A 465 -54.52 34.74 9.51
CA GLN A 465 -54.75 35.77 10.58
C GLN A 465 -53.51 36.29 11.33
N MET A 466 -53.45 37.56 11.82
CA MET A 466 -54.25 38.77 11.59
C MET A 466 -53.39 40.04 11.89
N ILE A 467 -53.80 41.22 11.39
CA ILE A 467 -53.12 42.52 11.64
C ILE A 467 -53.72 43.22 12.89
N PRO A 468 -53.07 44.28 13.43
CA PRO A 468 -53.62 45.61 13.15
C PRO A 468 -52.57 46.70 12.81
N GLU A 469 -52.99 47.68 12.02
CA GLU A 469 -52.21 48.87 11.64
C GLU A 469 -52.22 49.94 12.74
N VAL A 470 -51.20 50.82 12.76
CA VAL A 470 -51.40 52.29 12.76
C VAL A 470 -50.28 52.96 11.96
N VAL A 471 -50.63 53.87 11.05
CA VAL A 471 -49.72 54.89 10.48
C VAL A 471 -50.37 56.26 10.67
N PRO A 472 -49.62 57.28 11.15
CA PRO A 472 -50.01 58.67 10.95
C PRO A 472 -48.91 59.54 10.33
N ALA A 473 -49.30 60.23 9.25
CA ALA A 473 -48.88 61.56 8.78
C ALA A 473 -47.41 62.05 8.92
N ALA A 474 -46.87 62.55 7.79
CA ALA A 474 -45.62 63.33 7.75
C ALA A 474 -45.89 64.84 7.57
N ALA A 475 -45.27 65.69 8.39
CA ALA A 475 -44.88 67.09 8.12
C ALA A 475 -44.23 67.72 9.38
N PRO A 476 -43.44 68.81 9.25
CA PRO A 476 -42.65 69.28 8.11
C PRO A 476 -41.14 69.13 8.37
N ALA A 477 -40.29 69.65 7.47
CA ALA A 477 -38.84 69.69 7.68
C ALA A 477 -38.41 70.86 8.59
N ASP A 478 -37.47 70.60 9.51
CA ASP A 478 -36.80 71.61 10.33
C ASP A 478 -35.28 71.58 10.08
N LYS A 479 -34.62 72.74 10.12
CA LYS A 479 -33.26 72.97 9.61
C LYS A 479 -32.25 73.36 10.69
N ASP A 480 -32.04 72.50 11.69
CA ASP A 480 -30.99 72.71 12.70
C ASP A 480 -30.36 71.41 13.24
N LYS A 481 -29.71 70.62 12.36
CA LYS A 481 -29.05 69.34 12.73
C LYS A 481 -27.62 69.10 12.22
N GLU A 482 -27.08 69.93 11.32
CA GLU A 482 -25.81 69.63 10.62
C GLU A 482 -24.53 69.60 11.48
N LYS A 483 -24.60 69.99 12.77
CA LYS A 483 -23.47 69.88 13.71
C LYS A 483 -23.57 68.76 14.75
N LYS A 484 -24.72 68.07 14.90
CA LYS A 484 -24.82 66.94 15.84
C LYS A 484 -24.74 65.58 15.15
N GLU A 485 -25.26 65.48 13.93
CA GLU A 485 -25.16 64.25 13.14
C GLU A 485 -23.73 63.90 12.71
N LYS A 486 -22.79 64.84 12.68
CA LYS A 486 -21.42 64.59 12.23
C LYS A 486 -20.59 63.87 13.30
N ASP A 487 -20.61 64.38 14.53
CA ASP A 487 -19.87 63.79 15.65
C ASP A 487 -20.37 62.37 16.00
N ASP A 488 -21.67 62.10 15.84
CA ASP A 488 -22.21 60.76 16.07
C ASP A 488 -21.94 59.80 14.89
N LYS A 489 -21.92 60.28 13.63
CA LYS A 489 -21.47 59.46 12.48
C LYS A 489 -19.97 59.12 12.57
N ASP A 490 -19.13 60.03 13.03
CA ASP A 490 -17.70 59.79 13.22
C ASP A 490 -17.40 58.83 14.39
N LYS A 491 -18.29 58.71 15.39
CA LYS A 491 -18.25 57.63 16.40
C LYS A 491 -18.75 56.31 15.83
N GLU A 492 -19.91 56.30 15.18
CA GLU A 492 -20.51 55.08 14.62
C GLU A 492 -19.60 54.44 13.56
N ALA A 493 -18.86 55.25 12.79
CA ALA A 493 -17.80 54.78 11.90
C ALA A 493 -16.66 54.08 12.65
N LYS A 494 -16.17 54.66 13.75
CA LYS A 494 -15.11 54.05 14.59
C LYS A 494 -15.57 52.77 15.28
N GLU A 495 -16.79 52.73 15.81
CA GLU A 495 -17.35 51.51 16.40
C GLU A 495 -17.52 50.40 15.35
N LYS A 496 -17.91 50.74 14.12
CA LYS A 496 -17.96 49.79 12.99
C LYS A 496 -16.56 49.30 12.59
N GLU A 497 -15.56 50.18 12.55
CA GLU A 497 -14.17 49.82 12.25
C GLU A 497 -13.56 48.92 13.34
N GLU A 498 -13.75 49.26 14.62
CA GLU A 498 -13.29 48.46 15.76
C GLU A 498 -13.99 47.10 15.82
N LYS A 499 -15.30 47.04 15.56
CA LYS A 499 -16.07 45.79 15.48
C LYS A 499 -15.60 44.92 14.32
N ALA A 500 -15.41 45.49 13.13
CA ALA A 500 -14.90 44.77 11.96
C ALA A 500 -13.46 44.25 12.19
N LYS A 501 -12.61 45.04 12.88
CA LYS A 501 -11.28 44.61 13.29
C LYS A 501 -11.34 43.44 14.28
N LYS A 502 -12.16 43.53 15.33
CA LYS A 502 -12.36 42.45 16.29
C LYS A 502 -12.88 41.17 15.63
N GLU A 503 -13.85 41.29 14.71
CA GLU A 503 -14.38 40.16 13.94
C GLU A 503 -13.31 39.51 13.05
N LYS A 504 -12.47 40.32 12.40
CA LYS A 504 -11.30 39.86 11.64
C LYS A 504 -10.28 39.13 12.52
N ASP A 505 -9.98 39.65 13.71
CA ASP A 505 -9.06 39.06 14.66
C ASP A 505 -9.61 37.75 15.26
N GLU A 506 -10.92 37.64 15.51
CA GLU A 506 -11.58 36.39 15.88
C GLU A 506 -11.60 35.37 14.72
N LYS A 507 -11.87 35.81 13.48
CA LYS A 507 -11.85 34.96 12.28
C LYS A 507 -10.44 34.40 12.02
N ALA A 508 -9.40 35.21 12.25
CA ALA A 508 -8.00 34.78 12.18
C ALA A 508 -7.69 33.70 13.24
N LYS A 509 -8.01 33.94 14.52
CA LYS A 509 -7.81 32.96 15.61
C LYS A 509 -8.56 31.64 15.38
N ARG A 510 -9.79 31.69 14.84
CA ARG A 510 -10.55 30.47 14.51
C ARG A 510 -9.91 29.67 13.37
N ALA A 511 -9.30 30.34 12.39
CA ALA A 511 -8.57 29.70 11.29
C ALA A 511 -7.21 29.13 11.77
N GLU A 512 -6.53 29.82 12.68
CA GLU A 512 -5.30 29.37 13.36
C GLU A 512 -5.56 28.10 14.18
N LEU A 513 -6.54 28.12 15.08
CA LEU A 513 -6.98 26.94 15.85
C LEU A 513 -7.44 25.78 14.96
N SER A 514 -8.10 26.07 13.83
CA SER A 514 -8.47 25.03 12.87
C SER A 514 -7.25 24.40 12.18
N ARG A 515 -6.20 25.19 11.89
CA ARG A 515 -4.94 24.69 11.33
C ARG A 515 -4.16 23.88 12.36
N GLU A 516 -4.08 24.35 13.60
CA GLU A 516 -3.42 23.65 14.71
C GLU A 516 -4.10 22.30 14.98
N PHE A 517 -5.44 22.26 15.07
CA PHE A 517 -6.21 21.03 15.25
C PHE A 517 -5.91 20.00 14.14
N ILE A 518 -5.89 20.44 12.88
CA ILE A 518 -5.56 19.56 11.74
C ILE A 518 -4.09 19.11 11.82
N GLY A 519 -3.16 20.00 12.17
CA GLY A 519 -1.75 19.68 12.34
C GLY A 519 -1.48 18.64 13.43
N GLN A 520 -2.13 18.77 14.58
CA GLN A 520 -2.06 17.76 15.66
C GLN A 520 -2.69 16.43 15.24
N ALA A 521 -3.81 16.45 14.50
CA ALA A 521 -4.45 15.24 13.99
C ALA A 521 -3.56 14.50 12.96
N ILE A 522 -2.89 15.24 12.07
CA ILE A 522 -1.85 14.69 11.17
C ILE A 522 -0.72 14.09 12.01
N LYS A 523 -0.12 14.87 12.92
CA LYS A 523 1.01 14.44 13.76
C LYS A 523 0.70 13.14 14.51
N HIS A 524 -0.49 13.02 15.09
CA HIS A 524 -0.96 11.84 15.80
C HIS A 524 -1.06 10.60 14.88
N ILE A 525 -1.71 10.70 13.72
CA ILE A 525 -1.80 9.56 12.77
C ILE A 525 -0.42 9.20 12.20
N VAL A 526 0.41 10.19 11.87
CA VAL A 526 1.77 9.94 11.38
C VAL A 526 2.60 9.19 12.44
N MET A 527 2.55 9.63 13.70
CA MET A 527 3.22 8.95 14.82
C MET A 527 2.71 7.52 14.99
N HIS A 528 1.40 7.29 14.83
CA HIS A 528 0.76 5.97 14.91
C HIS A 528 1.27 5.01 13.81
N GLU A 529 1.18 5.40 12.54
CA GLU A 529 1.60 4.55 11.42
C GLU A 529 3.12 4.33 11.39
N VAL A 530 3.93 5.34 11.73
CA VAL A 530 5.38 5.16 11.89
C VAL A 530 5.68 4.15 13.00
N GLY A 531 4.86 4.06 14.05
CA GLY A 531 4.96 3.01 15.07
C GLY A 531 4.83 1.60 14.52
N HIS A 532 3.96 1.40 13.52
CA HIS A 532 3.85 0.13 12.79
C HIS A 532 5.08 -0.14 11.93
N SER A 533 5.56 0.87 11.17
CA SER A 533 6.80 0.77 10.39
C SER A 533 8.06 0.61 11.25
N LEU A 534 7.98 0.81 12.58
CA LEU A 534 9.01 0.48 13.56
C LEU A 534 8.89 -0.93 14.17
N GLY A 535 7.84 -1.68 13.83
CA GLY A 535 7.62 -3.09 14.22
C GLY A 535 6.57 -3.32 15.32
N LEU A 536 5.85 -2.30 15.77
CA LEU A 536 4.84 -2.40 16.84
C LEU A 536 3.44 -2.61 16.27
N ARG A 537 2.64 -3.54 16.80
CA ARG A 537 1.21 -3.69 16.43
C ARG A 537 0.31 -2.85 17.33
N HIS A 538 -0.97 -2.69 16.93
CA HIS A 538 -2.01 -2.23 17.86
C HIS A 538 -2.02 -3.11 19.12
N ASN A 539 -1.70 -2.50 20.26
CA ASN A 539 -1.72 -3.16 21.55
C ASN A 539 -2.51 -2.29 22.52
N PHE A 540 -3.84 -2.37 22.47
CA PHE A 540 -4.77 -1.52 23.24
C PHE A 540 -4.49 -1.48 24.76
N LYS A 541 -3.81 -2.49 25.31
CA LYS A 541 -3.38 -2.55 26.71
C LYS A 541 -2.09 -1.75 27.02
N ALA A 542 -1.27 -1.47 26.01
CA ALA A 542 -0.08 -0.62 26.10
C ALA A 542 -0.30 0.78 25.49
N SER A 543 -1.22 0.92 24.53
CA SER A 543 -1.62 2.18 23.90
C SER A 543 -2.65 2.99 24.70
N THR A 544 -2.84 2.69 25.99
CA THR A 544 -3.74 3.43 26.89
C THR A 544 -2.93 4.40 27.75
N MET A 545 -2.84 5.67 27.32
CA MET A 545 -2.10 6.74 28.02
C MET A 545 -2.63 7.00 29.45
N LEU A 546 -3.92 6.78 29.68
CA LEU A 546 -4.60 7.03 30.96
C LEU A 546 -5.34 5.78 31.44
N ASN A 547 -5.38 5.58 32.76
CA ASN A 547 -6.21 4.55 33.39
C ASN A 547 -7.71 4.83 33.12
N ASN A 548 -8.57 3.80 33.12
CA ASN A 548 -10.03 3.97 33.00
C ASN A 548 -10.61 4.99 34.00
N ASP A 549 -10.08 4.99 35.23
CA ASP A 549 -10.50 5.94 36.29
C ASP A 549 -10.09 7.39 35.98
N GLN A 550 -8.96 7.57 35.29
CA GLN A 550 -8.42 8.88 34.89
C GLN A 550 -9.12 9.45 33.64
N LEU A 551 -9.71 8.61 32.78
CA LEU A 551 -10.47 9.07 31.61
C LEU A 551 -11.69 9.92 31.98
N ASN A 552 -12.20 9.77 33.21
CA ASN A 552 -13.32 10.56 33.74
C ASN A 552 -12.86 11.80 34.53
N ASP A 553 -11.56 11.97 34.78
CA ASP A 553 -11.01 13.13 35.49
C ASP A 553 -10.82 14.30 34.52
N THR A 554 -11.71 15.29 34.61
CA THR A 554 -11.66 16.51 33.78
C THR A 554 -10.44 17.39 34.04
N SER A 555 -9.72 17.23 35.16
CA SER A 555 -8.47 17.95 35.42
C SER A 555 -7.29 17.31 34.67
N ILE A 556 -7.21 15.98 34.66
CA ILE A 556 -6.17 15.22 33.94
C ILE A 556 -6.40 15.34 32.42
N THR A 557 -7.62 15.09 31.97
CA THR A 557 -7.94 15.02 30.53
C THR A 557 -7.90 16.37 29.82
N ARG A 558 -8.14 17.48 30.52
CA ARG A 558 -7.90 18.84 29.99
C ARG A 558 -6.41 19.21 29.93
N ALA A 559 -5.58 18.65 30.81
CA ALA A 559 -4.15 18.94 30.88
C ALA A 559 -3.30 18.01 29.98
N LYS A 560 -3.81 16.82 29.62
CA LYS A 560 -3.08 15.79 28.87
C LYS A 560 -3.77 15.24 27.63
N GLY A 561 -5.06 15.54 27.42
CA GLY A 561 -5.89 14.89 26.42
C GLY A 561 -6.56 13.60 26.93
N LEU A 562 -7.41 13.02 26.08
CA LEU A 562 -8.16 11.76 26.32
C LEU A 562 -7.51 10.54 25.65
N VAL A 563 -6.67 10.77 24.64
CA VAL A 563 -6.00 9.78 23.78
C VAL A 563 -4.58 10.31 23.54
N GLY A 564 -3.61 9.42 23.32
CA GLY A 564 -2.20 9.74 23.04
C GLY A 564 -1.48 8.58 22.40
#